data_AF-A0A5B8CI90-F1
#
_entry.id   AF-A0A5B8CI90-F1
#
_cell.length_a   1.000
_cell.length_b   1.000
_cell.length_c   1.000
_cell.angle_alpha   90.00
_cell.angle_beta   90.00
_cell.angle_gamma   90.00
#
_symmetry.space_group_name_H-M   'P 1'
#
loop_
_entity.id
_entity.type
_entity.pdbx_description
1 polymer ?
#
loop_
_entity_poly.entity_id
_entity_poly.type
_entity_poly.pdbx_seq_one_letter_code
_entity_poly.pdbx_strand_id
1 'polypeptide(L)'
;MQYTSLSARLRLGPEDHMAVQFANGLRAHALDGRLRAVFCHVPNELAGSARATPAAAIARAAGLITGASDYLFLWDGGSGVLEAKSKTGSLTPSQKDWRDWCQLHGVRHAVFRTVEEGETRLREWGVLG
;
A
#
# COMPACT_ATOMS: atom_id res chain seq x y z
N MET A 1 4.50 -14.16 8.54
CA MET A 1 3.18 -13.56 8.27
C MET A 1 2.28 -13.39 9.50
N GLN A 2 2.79 -13.58 10.73
CA GLN A 2 1.95 -13.42 11.91
C GLN A 2 1.75 -11.94 12.26
N TYR A 3 0.50 -11.50 12.10
CA TYR A 3 -0.08 -10.31 12.70
C TYR A 3 -1.06 -10.81 13.77
N THR A 4 -0.87 -10.42 15.03
CA THR A 4 -1.54 -11.06 16.17
C THR A 4 -2.86 -10.39 16.57
N SER A 5 -3.03 -9.08 16.39
CA SER A 5 -4.29 -8.31 16.44
C SER A 5 -4.01 -6.81 16.69
N LEU A 6 -5.00 -5.94 16.43
CA LEU A 6 -4.99 -4.57 16.98
C LEU A 6 -5.43 -4.62 18.44
N SER A 7 -5.00 -3.61 19.21
CA SER A 7 -5.61 -3.31 20.50
C SER A 7 -7.13 -3.14 20.34
N ALA A 8 -7.90 -3.83 21.18
CA ALA A 8 -9.37 -3.75 21.21
C ALA A 8 -9.91 -2.33 21.46
N ARG A 9 -9.06 -1.40 21.91
CA ARG A 9 -9.42 0.02 22.15
C ARG A 9 -9.28 0.91 20.93
N LEU A 10 -8.65 0.44 19.85
CA LEU A 10 -8.41 1.23 18.66
C LEU A 10 -9.66 1.26 17.78
N ARG A 11 -10.17 2.45 17.48
CA ARG A 11 -11.23 2.65 16.48
C ARG A 11 -10.58 2.97 15.15
N LEU A 12 -10.76 2.09 14.17
CA LEU A 12 -10.27 2.28 12.82
C LEU A 12 -11.21 3.16 12.00
N GLY A 13 -10.66 4.00 11.14
CA GLY A 13 -11.44 4.65 10.08
C GLY A 13 -11.86 3.64 9.00
N PRO A 14 -12.80 4.01 8.11
CA PRO A 14 -13.21 3.16 7.00
C PRO A 14 -12.05 2.77 6.07
N GLU A 15 -11.12 3.69 5.81
CA GLU A 15 -9.93 3.43 4.98
C GLU A 15 -8.96 2.46 5.68
N ASP A 16 -8.72 2.64 6.98
CA ASP A 16 -7.89 1.72 7.77
C ASP A 16 -8.48 0.30 7.82
N HIS A 17 -9.81 0.20 7.94
CA HIS A 17 -10.51 -1.09 7.92
C HIS A 17 -10.28 -1.83 6.60
N MET A 18 -10.44 -1.14 5.47
CA MET A 18 -10.19 -1.71 4.14
C MET A 18 -8.72 -2.12 3.99
N ALA A 19 -7.78 -1.26 4.42
CA ALA A 19 -6.35 -1.56 4.35
C ALA A 19 -6.00 -2.82 5.15
N VAL A 20 -6.51 -2.95 6.38
CA VAL A 20 -6.29 -4.15 7.21
C VAL A 20 -6.91 -5.40 6.57
N GLN A 21 -8.13 -5.30 6.03
CA GLN A 21 -8.77 -6.41 5.32
C GLN A 21 -7.97 -6.84 4.09
N PHE A 22 -7.52 -5.88 3.28
CA PHE A 22 -6.70 -6.14 2.10
C PHE A 22 -5.38 -6.82 2.49
N ALA A 23 -4.66 -6.27 3.46
CA ALA A 23 -3.41 -6.85 3.96
C ALA A 23 -3.60 -8.28 4.51
N ASN A 24 -4.72 -8.56 5.19
CA ASN A 24 -5.04 -9.91 5.66
C ASN A 24 -5.33 -10.87 4.49
N GLY A 25 -6.07 -10.42 3.48
CA GLY A 25 -6.30 -11.19 2.25
C GLY A 25 -5.00 -11.55 1.54
N LEU A 26 -4.09 -10.58 1.37
CA LEU A 26 -2.76 -10.82 0.79
C LEU A 26 -1.95 -11.84 1.58
N ARG A 27 -2.03 -11.80 2.93
CA ARG A 27 -1.36 -12.82 3.77
C ARG A 27 -1.95 -14.20 3.53
N ALA A 28 -3.28 -14.32 3.47
CA ALA A 28 -3.93 -15.60 3.17
C ALA A 28 -3.49 -16.14 1.80
N HIS A 29 -3.55 -15.32 0.74
CA HIS A 29 -3.11 -15.72 -0.59
C HIS A 29 -1.64 -16.12 -0.65
N ALA A 30 -0.78 -15.45 0.13
CA ALA A 30 0.63 -15.79 0.20
C ALA A 30 0.87 -17.12 0.95
N LEU A 31 0.11 -17.41 2.00
CA LEU A 31 0.15 -18.71 2.70
C LEU A 31 -0.37 -19.85 1.81
N ASP A 32 -1.38 -19.57 0.98
CA ASP A 32 -1.95 -20.51 0.02
C ASP A 32 -1.10 -20.69 -1.26
N GLY A 33 0.02 -19.96 -1.38
CA GLY A 33 0.89 -20.00 -2.56
C GLY A 33 0.31 -19.34 -3.81
N ARG A 34 -0.78 -18.58 -3.68
CA ARG A 34 -1.46 -17.87 -4.80
C ARG A 34 -0.84 -16.52 -5.10
N LEU A 35 -0.30 -15.84 -4.09
CA LEU A 35 0.41 -14.57 -4.29
C LEU A 35 1.88 -14.85 -4.64
N ARG A 36 2.23 -14.57 -5.90
CA ARG A 36 3.58 -14.73 -6.46
C ARG A 36 4.41 -13.46 -6.33
N ALA A 37 4.31 -12.77 -5.20
CA ALA A 37 5.02 -11.54 -4.90
C ALA A 37 5.29 -11.45 -3.39
N VAL A 38 6.36 -10.75 -3.02
CA VAL A 38 6.51 -10.22 -1.66
C VAL A 38 5.86 -8.85 -1.59
N PHE A 39 5.27 -8.51 -0.44
CA PHE A 39 4.63 -7.21 -0.25
C PHE A 39 4.90 -6.61 1.13
N CYS A 40 4.85 -5.29 1.19
CA CYS A 40 4.81 -4.55 2.44
C CYS A 40 3.91 -3.32 2.31
N HIS A 41 3.42 -2.83 3.46
CA HIS A 41 2.81 -1.52 3.55
C HIS A 41 3.90 -0.45 3.71
N VAL A 42 3.76 0.66 2.99
CA VAL A 42 4.63 1.83 3.12
C VAL A 42 3.94 2.84 4.04
N PRO A 43 4.51 3.17 5.22
CA PRO A 43 3.88 4.07 6.18
C PRO A 43 4.05 5.55 5.76
N ASN A 44 3.50 5.90 4.60
CA ASN A 44 3.59 7.21 3.95
C ASN A 44 2.92 8.33 4.78
N GLU A 45 1.99 7.99 5.67
CA GLU A 45 1.18 8.89 6.47
C GLU A 45 2.02 9.61 7.52
N LEU A 46 3.09 8.96 7.98
CA LEU A 46 4.10 9.58 8.84
C LEU A 46 4.80 10.75 8.12
N ALA A 47 4.91 10.69 6.80
CA ALA A 47 5.43 11.77 5.96
C ALA A 47 4.38 12.85 5.62
N GLY A 48 3.13 12.74 6.08
CA GLY A 48 2.13 13.81 6.01
C GLY A 48 1.83 14.44 7.37
N SER A 49 2.20 13.77 8.47
CA SER A 49 1.79 14.18 9.81
C SER A 49 2.27 15.59 10.21
N ALA A 50 1.33 16.45 10.64
CA ALA A 50 1.60 17.81 11.10
C ALA A 50 2.43 17.85 12.41
N ARG A 51 2.47 16.75 13.16
CA ARG A 51 3.37 16.58 14.31
C ARG A 51 4.68 15.98 13.82
N ALA A 52 5.72 16.82 13.75
CA ALA A 52 7.09 16.38 13.57
C ALA A 52 7.56 15.63 14.83
N THR A 53 7.27 14.33 14.91
CA THR A 53 7.92 13.46 15.88
C THR A 53 9.36 13.20 15.43
N PRO A 54 10.32 12.98 16.35
CA PRO A 54 11.67 12.57 15.97
C PRO A 54 11.68 11.35 15.04
N ALA A 55 10.78 10.39 15.26
CA ALA A 55 10.62 9.22 14.38
C ALA A 55 10.20 9.60 12.96
N ALA A 56 9.24 10.51 12.79
CA ALA A 56 8.82 11.00 11.47
C ALA A 56 9.94 11.79 10.78
N ALA A 57 10.70 12.61 11.53
CA ALA A 57 11.84 13.35 11.00
C ALA A 57 12.96 12.41 10.52
N ILE A 58 13.31 11.40 11.33
CA ILE A 58 14.29 10.37 10.97
C ILE A 58 13.81 9.58 9.75
N ALA A 59 12.54 9.16 9.72
CA ALA A 59 11.99 8.39 8.60
C ALA A 59 12.10 9.17 7.28
N ARG A 60 11.75 10.47 7.27
CA ARG A 60 11.93 11.34 6.10
C ARG A 60 13.40 11.44 5.68
N ALA A 61 14.30 11.67 6.63
CA ALA A 61 15.73 11.73 6.36
C ALA A 61 16.29 10.40 5.83
N ALA A 62 15.70 9.28 6.23
CA ALA A 62 16.05 7.93 5.77
C ALA A 62 15.40 7.53 4.44
N GLY A 63 14.64 8.42 3.79
CA GLY A 63 14.05 8.17 2.48
C GLY A 63 12.55 7.85 2.46
N LEU A 64 11.81 8.16 3.54
CA LEU A 64 10.35 8.13 3.48
C LEU A 64 9.83 9.23 2.54
N ILE A 65 9.11 8.84 1.50
CA ILE A 65 8.64 9.73 0.43
C ILE A 65 7.17 10.09 0.68
N THR A 66 6.89 11.39 0.80
CA THR A 66 5.50 11.89 0.92
C THR A 66 4.72 11.57 -0.35
N GLY A 67 3.59 10.88 -0.20
CA GLY A 67 2.73 10.50 -1.33
C GLY A 67 3.14 9.21 -2.03
N ALA A 68 4.15 8.48 -1.54
CA ALA A 68 4.41 7.11 -1.98
C ALA A 68 3.17 6.25 -1.78
N SER A 69 2.92 5.28 -2.66
CA SER A 69 1.72 4.43 -2.56
C SER A 69 1.70 3.57 -1.29
N ASP A 70 0.50 3.26 -0.79
CA ASP A 70 0.32 2.50 0.45
C ASP A 70 0.95 1.09 0.44
N TYR A 71 1.00 0.41 -0.71
CA TYR A 71 1.56 -0.94 -0.82
C TYR A 71 2.62 -1.04 -1.91
N LEU A 72 3.69 -1.76 -1.61
CA LEU A 72 4.75 -2.12 -2.56
C LEU A 72 4.78 -3.64 -2.74
N PHE A 73 4.90 -4.06 -3.99
CA PHE A 73 5.00 -5.46 -4.42
C PHE A 73 6.25 -5.66 -5.27
N LEU A 74 7.00 -6.72 -4.97
CA LEU A 74 8.18 -7.15 -5.73
C LEU A 74 8.01 -8.62 -6.11
N TRP A 75 8.34 -8.97 -7.36
CA TRP A 75 8.26 -10.35 -7.85
C TRP A 75 9.28 -10.60 -8.96
N ASP A 76 9.34 -11.84 -9.42
CA ASP A 76 10.21 -12.21 -10.53
C ASP A 76 9.76 -11.51 -11.83
N GLY A 77 10.63 -10.64 -12.36
CA GLY A 77 10.35 -9.87 -13.57
C GLY A 77 9.59 -8.55 -13.36
N GLY A 78 9.39 -8.08 -12.12
CA GLY A 78 8.80 -6.76 -11.96
C GLY A 78 8.53 -6.25 -10.54
N SER A 79 7.95 -5.06 -10.52
CA SER A 79 7.46 -4.40 -9.31
C SER A 79 6.17 -3.63 -9.61
N GLY A 80 5.42 -3.37 -8.54
CA GLY A 80 4.17 -2.66 -8.62
C GLY A 80 3.78 -2.06 -7.28
N VAL A 81 2.96 -1.02 -7.33
CA VAL A 81 2.52 -0.28 -6.17
C VAL A 81 1.01 -0.02 -6.23
N LEU A 82 0.34 -0.17 -5.09
CA LEU A 82 -1.09 0.06 -4.97
C LEU A 82 -1.39 1.15 -3.95
N GLU A 83 -2.20 2.10 -4.35
CA GLU A 83 -2.72 3.18 -3.51
C GLU A 83 -4.19 2.91 -3.15
N ALA A 84 -4.49 2.86 -1.87
CA ALA A 84 -5.84 2.77 -1.34
C ALA A 84 -6.51 4.15 -1.37
N LYS A 85 -7.79 4.18 -1.76
CA LYS A 85 -8.62 5.38 -1.65
C LYS A 85 -10.01 5.04 -1.16
N SER A 86 -10.62 5.95 -0.40
CA SER A 86 -12.08 5.96 -0.24
C SER A 86 -12.80 6.09 -1.59
N LYS A 87 -14.10 5.79 -1.56
CA LYS A 87 -14.98 5.85 -2.74
C LYS A 87 -14.89 7.17 -3.52
N THR A 88 -14.78 8.29 -2.82
CA THR A 88 -14.67 9.65 -3.38
C THR A 88 -13.25 10.21 -3.35
N GLY A 89 -12.29 9.47 -2.78
CA GLY A 89 -10.90 9.86 -2.69
C GLY A 89 -10.24 10.00 -4.06
N SER A 90 -9.39 11.01 -4.20
CA SER A 90 -8.55 11.25 -5.37
C SER A 90 -7.09 11.37 -4.96
N LEU A 91 -6.18 11.20 -5.93
CA LEU A 91 -4.75 11.40 -5.68
C LEU A 91 -4.48 12.88 -5.39
N THR A 92 -3.74 13.14 -4.31
CA THR A 92 -3.16 14.46 -4.05
C THR A 92 -2.07 14.78 -5.08
N PRO A 93 -1.60 16.04 -5.20
CA PRO A 93 -0.50 16.37 -6.12
C PRO A 93 0.74 15.50 -5.93
N SER A 94 1.24 15.32 -4.70
CA SER A 94 2.42 14.49 -4.42
C SER A 94 2.23 13.02 -4.77
N GLN A 95 1.01 12.50 -4.66
CA GLN A 95 0.69 11.13 -5.06
C GLN A 95 0.62 10.98 -6.59
N LYS A 96 0.23 12.05 -7.32
CA LYS A 96 0.34 12.06 -8.78
C LYS A 96 1.80 12.09 -9.20
N ASP A 97 2.63 12.89 -8.55
CA ASP A 97 4.07 12.92 -8.83
C ASP A 97 4.71 11.54 -8.59
N TRP A 98 4.36 10.86 -7.50
CA TRP A 98 4.79 9.50 -7.23
C TRP A 98 4.34 8.50 -8.32
N ARG A 99 3.08 8.54 -8.73
CA ARG A 99 2.55 7.71 -9.82
C ARG A 99 3.35 7.94 -11.10
N ASP A 100 3.58 9.20 -11.46
CA ASP A 100 4.26 9.56 -12.71
C ASP A 100 5.72 9.10 -12.66
N TRP A 101 6.35 9.19 -11.49
CA TRP A 101 7.69 8.65 -11.27
C TRP A 101 7.74 7.11 -11.38
N CYS A 102 6.75 6.40 -10.81
CA CYS A 102 6.62 4.96 -10.99
C CYS A 102 6.50 4.58 -12.47
N GLN A 103 5.62 5.26 -13.21
CA GLN A 103 5.40 5.01 -14.63
C GLN A 103 6.66 5.25 -15.46
N LEU A 104 7.39 6.33 -15.17
CA LEU A 104 8.67 6.64 -15.83
C LEU A 104 9.68 5.49 -15.69
N HIS A 105 9.67 4.79 -14.56
CA HIS A 105 10.57 3.67 -14.27
C HIS A 105 9.98 2.29 -14.58
N GLY A 106 8.82 2.23 -15.24
CA GLY A 106 8.17 0.95 -15.56
C GLY A 106 7.61 0.19 -14.35
N VAL A 107 7.48 0.86 -13.20
CA VAL A 107 6.81 0.32 -12.02
C VAL A 107 5.31 0.41 -12.23
N ARG A 108 4.59 -0.71 -12.10
CA ARG A 108 3.14 -0.73 -12.26
C ARG A 108 2.51 0.06 -11.11
N HIS A 109 1.56 0.94 -11.42
CA HIS A 109 0.85 1.71 -10.40
C HIS A 109 -0.65 1.59 -10.61
N ALA A 110 -1.41 1.30 -9.56
CA ALA A 110 -2.86 1.38 -9.60
C ALA A 110 -3.47 1.92 -8.30
N VAL A 111 -4.68 2.45 -8.42
CA VAL A 111 -5.52 2.86 -7.29
C VAL A 111 -6.62 1.82 -7.12
N PHE A 112 -6.96 1.49 -5.89
CA PHE A 112 -8.09 0.62 -5.55
C PHE A 112 -8.95 1.23 -4.44
N ARG A 113 -10.25 0.90 -4.45
CA ARG A 113 -11.26 1.40 -3.50
C ARG A 113 -11.98 0.30 -2.74
N THR A 114 -11.75 -0.96 -3.13
CA THR A 114 -12.22 -2.13 -2.40
C THR A 114 -11.15 -3.22 -2.43
N VAL A 115 -11.24 -4.19 -1.53
CA VAL A 115 -10.34 -5.35 -1.49
C VAL A 115 -10.34 -6.08 -2.84
N GLU A 116 -11.53 -6.29 -3.42
CA GLU A 116 -11.71 -6.98 -4.69
C GLU A 116 -11.07 -6.22 -5.86
N GLU A 117 -11.16 -4.89 -5.89
CA GLU A 117 -10.46 -4.08 -6.87
C GLU A 117 -8.94 -4.24 -6.74
N GLY A 118 -8.41 -4.20 -5.52
CA GLY A 118 -6.99 -4.38 -5.25
C GLY A 118 -6.49 -5.75 -5.72
N GLU A 119 -7.21 -6.81 -5.38
CA GLU A 119 -6.91 -8.17 -5.86
C GLU A 119 -7.00 -8.28 -7.38
N THR A 120 -7.99 -7.62 -8.00
CA THR A 120 -8.15 -7.61 -9.46
C THR A 120 -6.92 -7.00 -10.13
N ARG A 121 -6.37 -5.90 -9.61
CA ARG A 121 -5.12 -5.32 -10.12
C ARG A 121 -3.93 -6.29 -10.02
N LEU A 122 -3.84 -7.03 -8.92
CA LEU A 122 -2.78 -8.03 -8.76
C LEU A 122 -2.96 -9.22 -9.71
N ARG A 123 -4.20 -9.62 -10.03
CA ARG A 123 -4.49 -10.63 -11.07
C ARG A 123 -4.12 -10.11 -12.47
N GLU A 124 -4.48 -8.87 -12.79
CA GLU A 124 -4.09 -8.22 -14.07
C GLU A 124 -2.57 -8.14 -14.25
N TRP A 125 -1.82 -7.95 -13.16
CA TRP A 125 -0.36 -7.98 -13.18
C TRP A 125 0.23 -9.39 -13.24
N GLY A 126 -0.61 -10.42 -13.13
CA GLY A 126 -0.21 -11.82 -13.10
C GLY A 126 0.47 -12.23 -11.80
N VAL A 127 0.33 -11.48 -10.70
CA VAL A 127 0.99 -11.83 -9.43
C VAL A 127 0.06 -12.49 -8.43
N LEU A 128 -1.25 -12.51 -8.68
CA LEU A 128 -2.24 -13.23 -7.89
C LEU A 128 -2.98 -14.24 -8.77
N GLY A 129 -2.98 -15.52 -8.36
CA GLY A 129 -3.74 -16.61 -8.99
C GLY A 129 -5.09 -16.86 -8.32
#